data_AF-A0A502FZU6-F1
#
_entry.id   AF-A0A502FZU6-F1
#
_cell.length_a   1.000
_cell.length_b   1.000
_cell.length_c   1.000
_cell.angle_alpha   90.00
_cell.angle_beta   90.00
_cell.angle_gamma   90.00
#
_symmetry.space_group_name_H-M   'P 1'
#
loop_
_entity.id
_entity.type
_entity.pdbx_description
1 polymer ?
#
loop_
_entity_poly.entity_id
_entity_poly.type
_entity_poly.pdbx_seq_one_letter_code
_entity_poly.pdbx_strand_id
1 'polypeptide(L)'
;MTGDREDVKARSTERDKGEWQGPVPPEQLATMERAMLSLPRMTREVFLAHRLDGASYFEIAGATGLSIRQVERHMAKALLRLSRFMDGDERTPWRRWWNAQCQRWFP
;
A
#
# COMPACT_ATOMS: atom_id res chain seq x y z
N MET A 1 -9.89 -0.84 45.71
CA MET A 1 -8.54 -1.01 45.15
C MET A 1 -8.71 -1.78 43.85
N THR A 2 -8.32 -1.14 42.74
CA THR A 2 -8.15 -1.68 41.37
C THR A 2 -9.43 -2.31 40.78
N GLY A 3 -10.31 -1.59 40.07
CA GLY A 3 -10.01 -0.81 38.88
C GLY A 3 -10.19 -1.70 37.64
N ASP A 4 -11.43 -2.13 37.37
CA ASP A 4 -11.82 -2.83 36.14
C ASP A 4 -11.45 -1.97 34.93
N ARG A 5 -10.50 -2.47 34.15
CA ARG A 5 -9.82 -1.75 33.06
C ARG A 5 -10.16 -2.29 31.68
N GLU A 6 -11.28 -3.00 31.53
CA GLU A 6 -11.60 -3.73 30.30
C GLU A 6 -12.87 -3.24 29.59
N ASP A 7 -13.04 -1.93 29.39
CA ASP A 7 -14.17 -1.41 28.59
C ASP A 7 -13.78 -0.36 27.54
N VAL A 8 -12.54 -0.42 27.02
CA VAL A 8 -12.06 0.48 25.95
C VAL A 8 -11.63 -0.30 24.70
N LYS A 9 -12.47 -1.23 24.23
CA LYS A 9 -12.28 -1.85 22.90
C LYS A 9 -13.54 -1.88 22.05
N ALA A 10 -14.28 -0.77 22.04
CA ALA A 10 -15.41 -0.57 21.13
C ALA A 10 -15.37 0.82 20.47
N ARG A 11 -14.19 1.27 20.00
CA ARG A 11 -14.10 2.47 19.18
C ARG A 11 -13.36 2.19 17.88
N SER A 12 -14.16 1.92 16.85
CA SER A 12 -13.92 2.37 15.48
C SER A 12 -12.68 1.81 14.77
N THR A 13 -12.84 0.65 14.14
CA THR A 13 -12.32 0.45 12.77
C THR A 13 -13.35 -0.27 11.90
N GLU A 14 -14.61 0.16 12.00
CA GLU A 14 -15.57 0.11 10.90
C GLU A 14 -15.10 1.16 9.87
N ARG A 15 -13.93 0.93 9.26
CA ARG A 15 -13.35 1.81 8.25
C ARG A 15 -13.64 1.17 6.91
N ASP A 16 -14.78 1.56 6.35
CA ASP A 16 -15.17 1.43 4.94
C ASP A 16 -14.90 0.05 4.30
N LYS A 17 -15.80 -0.91 4.57
CA LYS A 17 -15.91 -2.11 3.73
C LYS A 17 -16.52 -1.73 2.37
N GLY A 18 -15.68 -1.25 1.45
CA GLY A 18 -15.82 -1.51 0.01
C GLY A 18 -17.20 -1.29 -0.62
N GLU A 19 -17.92 -0.24 -0.26
CA GLU A 19 -19.07 0.18 -1.05
C GLU A 19 -18.53 0.87 -2.31
N TRP A 20 -18.55 0.15 -3.44
CA TRP A 20 -18.15 0.66 -4.74
C TRP A 20 -19.06 1.84 -5.10
N GLN A 21 -18.52 3.06 -4.97
CA GLN A 21 -19.24 4.30 -5.27
C GLN A 21 -19.29 4.52 -6.79
N GLY A 22 -20.23 3.87 -7.49
CA GLY A 22 -20.61 4.17 -8.87
C GLY A 22 -19.49 4.03 -9.94
N PRO A 23 -19.76 4.45 -11.19
CA PRO A 23 -18.75 4.42 -12.25
C PRO A 23 -17.65 5.45 -11.98
N VAL A 24 -16.40 4.99 -11.93
CA VAL A 24 -15.23 5.87 -11.88
C VAL A 24 -15.18 6.66 -13.20
N PRO A 25 -15.11 8.00 -13.17
CA PRO A 25 -15.03 8.80 -14.37
C PRO A 25 -13.83 8.41 -15.26
N PRO A 26 -13.99 8.38 -16.60
CA PRO A 26 -12.95 7.88 -17.50
C PRO A 26 -11.64 8.69 -17.41
N GLU A 27 -11.71 9.97 -17.06
CA GLU A 27 -10.53 10.82 -16.86
C GLU A 27 -9.70 10.41 -15.64
N GLN A 28 -10.34 9.93 -14.57
CA GLN A 28 -9.66 9.46 -13.38
C GLN A 28 -8.96 8.13 -13.66
N LEU A 29 -9.64 7.23 -14.37
CA LEU A 29 -9.04 5.97 -14.84
C LEU A 29 -7.83 6.24 -15.74
N ALA A 30 -7.98 7.13 -16.74
CA ALA A 30 -6.89 7.48 -17.65
C ALA A 30 -5.69 8.10 -16.91
N THR A 31 -5.94 8.90 -15.86
CA THR A 31 -4.87 9.49 -15.04
C THR A 31 -4.12 8.42 -14.26
N MET A 32 -4.85 7.49 -13.64
CA MET A 32 -4.26 6.35 -12.91
C MET A 32 -3.48 5.44 -13.87
N GLU A 33 -4.03 5.10 -15.03
CA GLU A 33 -3.37 4.30 -16.05
C GLU A 33 -2.05 4.93 -16.50
N ARG A 34 -2.04 6.24 -16.77
CA ARG A 34 -0.81 6.97 -17.13
C ARG A 34 0.22 6.92 -16.00
N ALA A 35 -0.21 7.12 -14.75
CA ALA A 35 0.67 7.02 -13.59
C ALA A 35 1.29 5.62 -13.48
N MET A 36 0.49 4.56 -13.67
CA MET A 36 0.94 3.18 -13.67
C MET A 36 1.90 2.86 -14.83
N LEU A 37 1.62 3.38 -16.02
CA LEU A 37 2.48 3.22 -17.20
C LEU A 37 3.83 3.94 -17.04
N SER A 38 3.90 5.01 -16.24
CA SER A 38 5.15 5.70 -15.92
C SER A 38 6.11 4.89 -15.03
N LEU A 39 5.62 3.83 -14.39
CA LEU A 39 6.45 2.94 -13.59
C LEU A 39 7.31 2.04 -14.49
N PRO A 40 8.60 1.84 -14.16
CA PRO A 40 9.41 0.82 -14.83
C PRO A 40 8.74 -0.54 -14.67
N ARG A 41 8.81 -1.37 -15.72
CA ARG A 41 8.09 -2.64 -15.80
C ARG A 41 8.16 -3.49 -14.52
N MET A 42 9.36 -3.80 -14.04
CA MET A 42 9.56 -4.60 -12.82
C MET A 42 8.95 -3.94 -11.57
N THR A 43 9.05 -2.61 -11.45
CA THR A 43 8.44 -1.86 -10.33
C THR A 43 6.92 -1.94 -10.36
N ARG A 44 6.33 -1.90 -11.56
CA ARG A 44 4.88 -2.02 -11.76
C ARG A 44 4.40 -3.43 -11.44
N GLU A 45 5.10 -4.46 -11.94
CA GLU A 45 4.80 -5.87 -11.67
C GLU A 45 4.80 -6.15 -10.16
N VAL A 46 5.85 -5.73 -9.44
CA VAL A 46 5.94 -5.87 -7.98
C VAL A 46 4.79 -5.17 -7.25
N PHE A 47 4.47 -3.93 -7.65
CA PHE A 47 3.39 -3.16 -7.01
C PHE A 47 2.02 -3.78 -7.25
N LEU A 48 1.73 -4.22 -8.48
CA LEU A 48 0.45 -4.84 -8.84
C LEU A 48 0.27 -6.19 -8.15
N ALA A 49 1.32 -7.02 -8.13
CA ALA A 49 1.30 -8.31 -7.44
C ALA A 49 0.92 -8.13 -5.95
N HIS A 50 1.48 -7.12 -5.29
CA HIS A 50 1.10 -6.85 -3.91
C HIS A 50 -0.30 -6.25 -3.78
N ARG A 51 -0.65 -5.26 -4.60
CA ARG A 51 -1.83 -4.42 -4.36
C ARG A 51 -3.13 -4.95 -4.95
N LEU A 52 -3.08 -5.60 -6.10
CA LEU A 52 -4.23 -6.24 -6.75
C LEU A 52 -4.32 -7.71 -6.39
N ASP A 53 -3.20 -8.43 -6.46
CA ASP A 53 -3.21 -9.89 -6.27
C ASP A 53 -3.03 -10.30 -4.78
N GLY A 54 -2.72 -9.34 -3.91
CA GLY A 54 -2.55 -9.58 -2.47
C GLY A 54 -1.29 -10.36 -2.11
N ALA A 55 -0.35 -10.53 -3.05
CA ALA A 55 0.86 -11.31 -2.83
C ALA A 55 1.76 -10.70 -1.76
N SER A 56 2.33 -11.55 -0.90
CA SER A 56 3.34 -11.16 0.07
C SER A 56 4.68 -10.86 -0.61
N TYR A 57 5.58 -10.17 0.10
CA TYR A 57 6.90 -9.84 -0.45
C TYR A 57 7.76 -11.10 -0.70
N PHE A 58 7.54 -12.17 0.07
CA PHE A 58 8.19 -13.46 -0.13
C PHE A 58 7.71 -14.15 -1.41
N GLU A 59 6.40 -14.16 -1.65
CA GLU A 59 5.83 -14.72 -2.89
C GLU A 59 6.29 -13.93 -4.11
N ILE A 60 6.33 -12.60 -4.02
CA ILE A 60 6.84 -11.73 -5.09
C ILE A 60 8.33 -11.99 -5.34
N ALA A 61 9.14 -12.09 -4.28
CA ALA A 61 10.56 -12.42 -4.37
C ALA A 61 10.77 -13.77 -5.07
N GLY A 62 10.00 -14.79 -4.69
CA GLY A 62 10.02 -16.12 -5.31
C GLY A 62 9.63 -16.10 -6.78
N ALA A 63 8.56 -15.37 -7.14
CA ALA A 63 8.06 -15.29 -8.51
C ALA A 63 8.97 -14.49 -9.45
N THR A 64 9.69 -13.48 -8.93
CA THR A 64 10.52 -12.57 -9.74
C THR A 64 12.01 -12.88 -9.70
N GLY A 65 12.46 -13.76 -8.79
CA GLY A 65 13.87 -14.03 -8.54
C GLY A 65 14.61 -12.87 -7.84
N LEU A 66 13.88 -11.88 -7.32
CA LEU A 66 14.43 -10.76 -6.56
C LEU A 66 14.63 -11.13 -5.10
N SER A 67 15.61 -10.51 -4.43
CA SER A 67 15.65 -10.50 -2.97
C SER A 67 14.51 -9.67 -2.39
N ILE A 68 14.09 -9.99 -1.17
CA ILE A 68 13.06 -9.22 -0.44
C ILE A 68 13.42 -7.73 -0.38
N ARG A 69 14.69 -7.40 -0.14
CA ARG A 69 15.18 -6.02 -0.12
C ARG A 69 15.05 -5.31 -1.48
N GLN A 70 15.18 -6.04 -2.58
CA GLN A 70 14.91 -5.50 -3.91
C GLN A 70 13.41 -5.28 -4.10
N VAL A 71 12.55 -6.20 -3.67
CA VAL A 71 11.09 -6.05 -3.68
C VAL A 71 10.67 -4.80 -2.91
N GLU A 72 11.16 -4.60 -1.69
CA GLU A 72 10.93 -3.38 -0.89
C GLU A 72 11.35 -2.12 -1.64
N ARG A 73 12.52 -2.14 -2.30
CA ARG A 73 13.01 -1.01 -3.08
C ARG A 73 12.11 -0.72 -4.27
N HIS A 74 11.58 -1.74 -4.93
CA HIS A 74 10.60 -1.58 -6.00
C HIS A 74 9.29 -1.00 -5.46
N MET A 75 8.78 -1.51 -4.34
CA MET A 75 7.59 -0.95 -3.66
C MET A 75 7.75 0.51 -3.29
N ALA A 76 8.87 0.89 -2.67
CA ALA A 76 9.16 2.28 -2.33
C ALA A 76 9.23 3.19 -3.58
N LYS A 77 9.84 2.71 -4.66
CA LYS A 77 9.89 3.44 -5.95
C LYS A 77 8.50 3.61 -6.57
N ALA A 78 7.65 2.60 -6.49
CA ALA A 78 6.28 2.66 -6.99
C ALA A 78 5.49 3.73 -6.23
N LEU A 79 5.47 3.63 -4.90
CA LEU A 79 4.74 4.56 -4.03
C LEU A 79 5.21 6.00 -4.21
N LEU A 80 6.53 6.26 -4.26
CA LEU A 80 7.07 7.60 -4.46
C LEU A 80 6.70 8.20 -5.82
N ARG A 81 6.64 7.38 -6.86
CA ARG A 81 6.25 7.86 -8.19
C ARG A 81 4.76 8.11 -8.26
N LEU A 82 3.94 7.19 -7.73
CA LEU A 82 2.49 7.30 -7.76
C LEU A 82 1.95 8.40 -6.86
N SER A 83 2.57 8.68 -5.71
CA SER A 83 2.14 9.79 -4.83
C SER A 83 2.15 11.12 -5.56
N ARG A 84 3.13 11.37 -6.43
CA ARG A 84 3.21 12.59 -7.24
C ARG A 84 2.06 12.78 -8.22
N PHE A 85 1.35 11.71 -8.58
CA PHE A 85 0.16 11.78 -9.42
C PHE A 85 -1.14 11.83 -8.60
N MET A 86 -1.09 11.42 -7.33
CA MET A 86 -2.24 11.40 -6.42
C MET A 86 -2.32 12.63 -5.50
N ASP A 87 -1.22 13.36 -5.32
CA ASP A 87 -1.14 14.49 -4.39
C ASP A 87 -1.86 15.73 -4.94
N GLY A 88 -3.16 15.74 -4.68
CA GLY A 88 -3.87 16.85 -4.05
C GLY A 88 -4.06 16.66 -2.53
N ASP A 89 -3.32 15.76 -1.88
CA ASP A 89 -3.38 15.55 -0.42
C ASP A 89 -1.97 15.57 0.20
N GLU A 90 -1.67 16.66 0.91
CA GLU A 90 -0.50 16.79 1.76
C GLU A 90 -0.64 15.85 2.97
N ARG A 91 0.22 14.82 3.01
CA ARG A 91 0.90 14.22 4.18
C ARG A 91 0.78 12.69 4.20
N THR A 92 1.58 12.00 3.40
CA THR A 92 1.82 10.57 3.64
C THR A 92 3.08 10.37 4.52
N PRO A 93 2.93 9.93 5.79
CA PRO A 93 4.02 9.73 6.74
C PRO A 93 4.61 8.32 6.57
N TRP A 94 4.93 7.94 5.34
CA TRP A 94 5.28 6.57 4.97
C TRP A 94 6.49 6.01 5.73
N ARG A 95 7.43 6.85 6.19
CA ARG A 95 8.51 6.41 7.10
C ARG A 95 8.04 6.02 8.51
N ARG A 96 6.99 6.67 9.03
CA ARG A 96 6.43 6.40 10.36
C ARG A 96 5.41 5.26 10.30
N TRP A 97 4.68 5.13 9.19
CA TRP A 97 3.81 3.99 8.91
C TRP A 97 4.64 2.71 8.61
N TRP A 98 5.69 2.82 7.79
CA TRP A 98 6.66 1.75 7.54
C TRP A 98 7.34 1.28 8.84
N ASN A 99 7.79 2.19 9.71
CA ASN A 99 8.35 1.80 11.00
C ASN A 99 7.32 1.22 11.97
N ALA A 100 6.07 1.71 11.97
CA ALA A 100 5.04 1.24 12.90
C ALA A 100 4.42 -0.13 12.50
N GLN A 101 4.46 -0.52 11.21
CA GLN A 101 3.92 -1.80 10.72
C GLN A 101 5.01 -2.81 10.32
N CYS A 102 6.20 -2.40 9.86
CA CYS A 102 7.25 -3.35 9.46
C CYS A 102 8.12 -3.85 10.62
N GLN A 103 8.25 -3.14 11.75
CA GLN A 103 9.09 -3.60 12.89
C GLN A 103 8.41 -4.63 13.81
N ARG A 104 7.13 -4.93 13.61
CA ARG A 104 6.40 -5.95 14.39
C ARG A 104 6.19 -7.26 13.61
N TRP A 105 6.51 -7.27 12.32
CA TRP A 105 6.22 -8.37 11.39
C TRP A 105 7.48 -8.93 10.72
N PHE A 106 8.64 -8.73 11.34
CA PHE A 106 9.88 -9.46 11.08
C PHE A 106 10.57 -9.68 12.44
N PRO A 107 10.93 -10.91 12.83
CA PRO A 107 11.96 -11.13 13.84
C PRO A 107 13.33 -10.64 13.34
#